data_AF-A0A847PDQ7-F1
#
_entry.id   AF-A0A847PDQ7-F1
#
_cell.length_a   1.000
_cell.length_b   1.000
_cell.length_c   1.000
_cell.angle_alpha   90.00
_cell.angle_beta   90.00
_cell.angle_gamma   90.00
#
_symmetry.space_group_name_H-M   'P 1'
#
loop_
_entity.id
_entity.type
_entity.pdbx_description
1 polymer ?
#
loop_
_entity_poly.entity_id
_entity_poly.type
_entity_poly.pdbx_seq_one_letter_code
_entity_poly.pdbx_strand_id
1 'polypeptide(L)' 'MAGALPSEEYKTRLEKAGFGAVNVTLTKPHDLNMEVVRTTVEGLTPEELDSLEGLSFSALITALKPQGDTPRS' A
#
# COMPACT_ATOMS: atom_id res chain seq x y z
N MET A 1 -3.44 10.20 -8.35
CA MET A 1 -3.13 10.24 -6.91
C MET A 1 -2.61 8.87 -6.50
N ALA A 2 -1.30 8.75 -6.29
CA ALA A 2 -0.65 7.54 -5.82
C ALA A 2 -0.24 7.78 -4.37
N GLY A 3 -1.14 7.49 -3.43
CA GLY A 3 -0.87 7.56 -1.99
C GLY A 3 -0.85 6.14 -1.47
N ALA A 4 0.23 5.75 -0.78
CA ALA A 4 0.34 4.44 -0.14
C ALA A 4 -0.91 4.19 0.72
N LEU A 5 -1.63 3.10 0.44
CA LEU A 5 -2.81 2.72 1.21
C LEU A 5 -2.37 2.22 2.59
N PRO A 6 -3.03 2.62 3.68
CA PRO A 6 -2.86 1.98 4.98
C PRO A 6 -3.06 0.46 4.83
N SER A 7 -2.23 -0.34 5.50
CA SER A 7 -2.23 -1.82 5.36
C SER A 7 -3.61 -2.44 5.60
N GLU A 8 -4.38 -1.89 6.54
CA GLU A 8 -5.76 -2.30 6.84
C GLU A 8 -6.74 -1.98 5.72
N GLU A 9 -6.58 -0.83 5.06
CA GLU A 9 -7.40 -0.45 3.92
C GLU A 9 -7.08 -1.36 2.72
N TYR A 10 -5.81 -1.69 2.52
CA TYR A 10 -5.38 -2.62 1.48
C TYR A 10 -5.96 -4.02 1.68
N LYS A 11 -5.91 -4.54 2.91
CA LYS A 11 -6.52 -5.81 3.29
C LYS A 11 -8.03 -5.81 3.02
N THR A 12 -8.72 -4.77 3.48
CA THR A 12 -10.17 -4.61 3.29
C THR A 12 -10.55 -4.61 1.80
N ARG A 13 -9.75 -3.98 0.94
CA ARG A 13 -9.98 -3.96 -0.50
C ARG A 13 -9.81 -5.34 -1.14
N LEU A 14 -8.79 -6.11 -0.72
CA LEU A 14 -8.58 -7.47 -1.21
C LEU A 14 -9.72 -8.42 -0.79
N GLU A 15 -10.17 -8.33 0.46
CA GLU A 15 -11.30 -9.11 0.95
C GLU A 15 -12.60 -8.76 0.20
N LYS A 16 -12.87 -7.47 -0.04
CA LYS A 16 -14.00 -7.01 -0.86
C LYS A 16 -13.90 -7.49 -2.31
N ALA A 17 -12.70 -7.66 -2.85
CA ALA A 17 -12.45 -8.21 -4.17
C ALA A 17 -12.57 -9.75 -4.23
N GLY A 18 -12.93 -10.41 -3.12
CA GLY A 18 -13.15 -11.85 -3.04
C GLY A 18 -11.91 -12.68 -2.71
N PHE A 19 -10.76 -12.04 -2.45
CA PHE A 19 -9.59 -12.76 -2.00
C PHE A 19 -9.77 -13.28 -0.57
N GLY A 20 -9.44 -14.55 -0.36
CA GLY A 20 -9.46 -15.20 0.94
C GLY A 20 -8.09 -15.17 1.61
N ALA A 21 -8.06 -15.41 2.92
CA ALA A 21 -6.82 -15.52 3.72
C ALA A 21 -5.80 -14.40 3.44
N VAL A 22 -6.27 -13.15 3.41
CA VAL A 22 -5.43 -11.98 3.15
C VAL A 22 -4.59 -11.67 4.38
N ASN A 23 -3.26 -11.77 4.23
CA ASN A 23 -2.28 -11.36 5.23
C ASN A 23 -1.40 -10.25 4.68
N VAL A 24 -1.27 -9.17 5.45
CA VAL A 24 -0.38 -8.05 5.16
C VAL A 24 0.65 -7.98 6.29
N THR A 25 1.93 -8.15 5.95
CA THR A 25 3.03 -8.08 6.91
C THR A 25 3.95 -6.94 6.53
N LEU A 26 4.08 -5.94 7.40
CA LEU A 26 5.07 -4.88 7.25
C LEU A 26 6.46 -5.48 7.51
N THR A 27 7.38 -5.32 6.56
CA THR A 27 8.67 -6.03 6.56
C THR A 27 9.82 -5.14 7.00
N LYS A 28 9.95 -3.93 6.45
CA LYS A 28 11.01 -2.97 6.83
C LYS A 28 10.51 -1.53 6.82
N PRO A 29 10.80 -0.74 7.87
CA PRO A 29 10.78 0.71 7.78
C PRO A 29 11.89 1.15 6.82
N HIS A 30 11.53 1.99 5.87
CA HIS A 30 12.45 2.80 5.09
C HIS A 30 12.34 4.23 5.63
N ASP A 31 13.45 4.76 6.09
CA ASP A 31 13.56 6.20 6.32
C ASP A 31 13.40 6.88 4.96
N LEU A 32 12.32 7.66 4.81
CA LEU A 32 12.14 8.50 3.64
C LEU A 32 13.18 9.63 3.70
N ASN A 33 14.05 9.71 2.70
CA ASN A 33 14.88 10.89 2.56
C ASN A 33 14.02 12.05 2.05
N MET A 34 13.60 12.91 2.97
CA MET A 34 12.72 14.04 2.68
C MET A 34 13.35 15.08 1.73
N GLU A 35 14.68 15.17 1.63
CA GLU A 35 15.33 16.02 0.62
C GLU A 35 15.06 15.52 -0.81
N VAL A 36 15.05 14.20 -1.00
CA VAL A 36 14.74 13.58 -2.30
C VAL A 36 13.25 13.73 -2.62
N VAL A 37 12.36 13.56 -1.63
CA VAL A 37 10.92 13.73 -1.83
C VAL A 37 10.58 15.16 -2.24
N ARG A 38 11.16 16.16 -1.55
CA ARG A 38 10.95 17.59 -1.84
C ARG A 38 11.46 18.00 -3.22
N THR A 39 12.49 17.33 -3.74
CA THR A 39 13.07 17.62 -5.07
C THR A 39 12.43 16.84 -6.21
N THR A 40 11.81 15.69 -5.93
CA THR A 40 11.24 14.81 -6.97
C THR A 40 9.73 15.03 -7.17
N VAL A 41 9.03 15.55 -6.16
CA VAL A 41 7.59 15.76 -6.22
C VAL A 41 7.29 17.26 -6.22
N GLU A 42 7.23 17.85 -7.42
CA GLU A 42 6.73 19.21 -7.58
C GLU A 42 5.21 19.25 -7.34
N GLY A 43 4.77 20.11 -6.43
CA GLY A 43 3.34 20.42 -6.23
C GLY A 43 2.68 19.85 -4.99
N LEU A 44 3.42 19.21 -4.07
CA LEU A 44 2.88 18.91 -2.74
C LEU A 44 2.86 20.16 -1.87
N THR A 45 1.75 20.36 -1.18
CA THR A 45 1.62 21.38 -0.13
C THR A 45 2.47 21.00 1.09
N PRO A 46 2.84 21.97 1.95
CA PRO A 46 3.58 21.70 3.18
C PRO A 46 2.91 20.66 4.08
N GLU A 47 1.58 20.69 4.20
CA GLU A 47 0.81 19.71 4.99
C GLU A 47 0.88 18.29 4.41
N GLU A 48 0.90 18.15 3.08
CA GLU A 48 1.10 16.86 2.41
C GLU A 48 2.53 16.35 2.60
N LEU A 49 3.53 17.24 2.60
CA LEU A 49 4.92 16.88 2.91
C LEU A 49 5.09 16.44 4.37
N ASP A 50 4.46 17.11 5.32
CA ASP A 50 4.46 16.72 6.73
C ASP A 50 3.74 15.38 6.94
N SER A 51 2.70 15.09 6.15
CA SER A 51 2.03 13.78 6.17
C SER A 51 2.87 12.64 5.59
N LEU A 52 3.85 12.97 4.74
CA LEU A 52 4.87 12.04 4.24
C LEU A 52 6.06 11.93 5.21
N GLU A 53 6.18 12.85 6.16
CA GLU A 53 7.19 12.84 7.21
C GLU A 53 6.82 11.75 8.23
N GLY A 54 7.16 10.52 7.88
CA GLY A 54 6.81 9.31 8.62
C GLY A 54 7.35 8.07 7.90
N LEU A 55 7.57 7.00 8.66
CA LEU A 55 8.19 5.76 8.18
C LEU A 55 7.41 5.21 6.97
N SER A 56 8.05 5.15 5.80
CA SER A 56 7.55 4.36 4.68
C SER A 56 7.83 2.90 5.00
N PHE A 57 6.86 2.00 4.81
CA PHE A 57 7.07 0.58 5.06
C PHE A 57 6.88 -0.22 3.79
N SER A 58 7.82 -1.13 3.51
CA SER A 58 7.58 -2.20 2.54
C SER A 58 6.65 -3.24 3.17
N ALA A 59 5.62 -3.66 2.45
CA ALA A 59 4.69 -4.71 2.89
C ALA A 59 4.80 -5.95 2.00
N LEU A 60 4.88 -7.13 2.63
CA LEU A 60 4.63 -8.41 1.97
C LEU A 60 3.14 -8.71 2.09
N ILE A 61 2.47 -8.90 0.96
CA ILE A 61 1.04 -9.23 0.90
C ILE A 61 0.89 -10.65 0.36
N THR A 62 0.11 -11.46 1.06
CA THR A 62 -0.27 -12.81 0.63
C THR A 62 -1.79 -12.93 0.66
N ALA A 63 -2.35 -13.59 -0.34
CA ALA A 63 -3.79 -13.80 -0.44
C ALA A 63 -4.09 -15.04 -1.30
N LEU A 64 -5.20 -15.71 -1.00
CA LEU A 64 -5.75 -16.78 -1.82
C LEU A 64 -6.73 -16.19 -2.83
N LYS A 65 -6.51 -16.52 -4.11
CA LYS A 65 -7.41 -16.10 -5.20
C LYS A 65 -8.82 -16.68 -4.96
N PRO A 66 -9.90 -15.91 -5.16
CA PRO A 66 -11.24 -16.46 -5.16
C PRO A 66 -11.34 -17.63 -6.16
N GLN A 67 -11.98 -18.72 -5.77
CA GLN A 67 -12.40 -19.74 -6.72
C GLN A 67 -13.57 -19.18 -7.53
N GLY A 68 -13.25 -18.51 -8.64
CA GLY A 68 -14.21 -17.96 -9.60
C GLY A 68 -13.60 -17.94 -10.99
N ASP A 69 -14.24 -18.66 -11.90
CA ASP A 69 -13.90 -18.98 -13.30
C ASP A 69 -12.82 -20.05 -13.55
N THR A 70 -13.08 -21.28 -13.09
CA THR A 70 -12.75 -22.44 -13.93
C THR A 70 -13.72 -22.44 -15.12
N PRO A 71 -13.25 -22.38 -16.38
CA PRO A 71 -14.14 -22.56 -17.53
C PRO A 71 -14.80 -23.94 -17.41
N ARG A 72 -16.13 -24.01 -17.37
CA ARG A 72 -16.81 -25.29 -17.51
C ARG A 72 -16.54 -25.78 -18.94
N SER A 73 -15.83 -26.90 -19.05
CA SER A 73 -15.65 -27.64 -20.31
C SER A 73 -16.98 -28.16 -20.84
#